data_AF-A0A4D9CPY6-F1
#
_entry.id   AF-A0A4D9CPY6-F1
#
_cell.length_a   1.000
_cell.length_b   1.000
_cell.length_c   1.000
_cell.angle_alpha   90.00
_cell.angle_beta   90.00
_cell.angle_gamma   90.00
#
_symmetry.space_group_name_H-M   'P 1'
#
loop_
_entity.id
_entity.type
_entity.pdbx_description
1 polymer ?
#
loop_
_entity_poly.entity_id
_entity_poly.type
_entity_poly.pdbx_seq_one_letter_code
_entity_poly.pdbx_strand_id
1 'polypeptide(L)'
;MALWKPLTAFVFPPTSSFPCGSAPFAPQPALCAQPILSSAERLTINEPVLREIALKLEAAGLGKTHLVQDKSLGPGLHNQHYRFETSEAGAVFVKTNHRFGFIQIFQSEMESLKVLAATDTLRVPRPYITGLLKDGCSFLAMEYMEPVPFGPSIKAYHSLIPAADGFEERQEVYRLYHYIHHMNNFGAGWGTAGSVKDPKGYYERCLQLIKSISAR
;
A
#
# COMPACT_ATOMS: atom_id res chain seq x y z
N MET A 1 2.95 -25.23 -40.10
CA MET A 1 3.20 -23.77 -40.23
C MET A 1 1.88 -23.09 -40.53
N ALA A 2 1.20 -22.58 -39.51
CA ALA A 2 -0.03 -21.82 -39.65
C ALA A 2 0.24 -20.39 -39.17
N LEU A 3 -0.05 -19.44 -40.05
CA LEU A 3 0.31 -18.04 -39.99
C LEU A 3 -0.39 -17.31 -38.83
N TRP A 4 0.39 -16.61 -38.02
CA TRP A 4 -0.07 -15.62 -37.04
C TRP A 4 -0.63 -14.42 -37.81
N LYS A 5 -1.94 -14.16 -37.72
CA LYS A 5 -2.51 -12.89 -38.20
C LYS A 5 -2.23 -11.79 -37.16
N PRO A 6 -1.81 -10.59 -37.57
CA PRO A 6 -1.55 -9.49 -36.64
C PRO A 6 -2.86 -9.02 -36.01
N LEU A 7 -2.83 -8.76 -34.70
CA LEU A 7 -3.91 -8.08 -33.98
C LEU A 7 -4.08 -6.69 -34.59
N THR A 8 -5.19 -6.47 -35.29
CA THR A 8 -5.66 -5.14 -35.67
C THR A 8 -5.81 -4.29 -34.42
N ALA A 9 -5.32 -3.05 -34.51
CA ALA A 9 -5.35 -2.05 -33.44
C ALA A 9 -6.70 -2.03 -32.70
N PHE A 10 -6.62 -2.13 -31.39
CA PHE A 10 -7.75 -1.90 -30.50
C PHE A 10 -8.13 -0.42 -30.62
N VAL A 11 -9.08 -0.11 -31.49
CA VAL A 11 -9.65 1.23 -31.59
C VAL A 11 -10.53 1.42 -30.36
N PHE A 12 -10.09 2.29 -29.44
CA PHE A 12 -10.95 2.77 -28.37
C PHE A 12 -12.20 3.41 -29.01
N PRO A 13 -13.42 3.07 -28.57
CA PRO A 13 -14.60 3.80 -29.01
C PRO A 13 -14.46 5.27 -28.61
N PRO A 14 -14.93 6.23 -29.44
CA PRO A 14 -14.87 7.64 -29.11
C PRO A 14 -15.65 7.88 -27.81
N THR A 15 -15.02 8.66 -26.93
CA THR A 15 -15.53 9.07 -25.62
C THR A 15 -16.99 9.48 -25.70
N SER A 16 -17.89 8.63 -25.19
CA SER A 16 -19.19 9.11 -24.73
C SER A 16 -18.92 10.00 -23.53
N SER A 17 -19.31 11.25 -23.67
CA SER A 17 -19.28 12.27 -22.63
C SER A 17 -20.01 11.75 -21.39
N PHE A 18 -19.24 11.36 -20.37
CA PHE A 18 -19.78 11.29 -19.03
C PHE A 18 -20.26 12.70 -18.67
N PRO A 19 -21.53 12.91 -18.30
CA PRO A 19 -21.98 14.20 -17.83
C PRO A 19 -21.16 14.55 -16.60
N CYS A 20 -20.33 15.59 -16.74
CA CYS A 20 -19.67 16.29 -15.64
C CYS A 20 -20.77 16.97 -14.82
N GLY A 21 -21.45 16.18 -13.99
CA GLY A 21 -22.37 16.66 -12.98
C GLY A 21 -21.56 17.28 -11.86
N SER A 22 -21.46 18.59 -11.88
CA SER A 22 -21.00 19.43 -10.78
C SER A 22 -21.93 19.28 -9.57
N ALA A 23 -21.78 18.22 -8.81
CA ALA A 23 -22.19 18.21 -7.42
C ALA A 23 -20.94 18.60 -6.62
N PRO A 24 -20.88 19.80 -6.00
CA PRO A 24 -19.81 20.08 -5.06
C PRO A 24 -19.86 19.00 -3.99
N PHE A 25 -18.76 18.29 -3.79
CA PHE A 25 -18.57 17.44 -2.63
C PHE A 25 -18.62 18.39 -1.43
N ALA A 26 -19.83 18.59 -0.89
CA ALA A 26 -20.01 19.35 0.33
C ALA A 26 -19.12 18.67 1.38
N PRO A 27 -18.27 19.42 2.11
CA PRO A 27 -17.53 18.85 3.21
C PRO A 27 -18.57 18.24 4.15
N GLN A 28 -18.57 16.92 4.28
CA GLN A 28 -19.44 16.27 5.26
C GLN A 28 -19.07 16.87 6.62
N PRO A 29 -20.06 17.36 7.38
CA PRO A 29 -19.79 17.93 8.69
C PRO A 29 -19.09 16.86 9.52
N ALA A 30 -18.05 17.29 10.25
CA ALA A 30 -17.22 16.48 11.13
C ALA A 30 -18.08 15.69 12.13
N LEU A 31 -18.59 14.54 11.71
CA LEU A 31 -19.35 13.60 12.51
C LEU A 31 -18.38 12.60 13.10
N CYS A 32 -17.58 13.10 14.04
CA CYS A 32 -17.11 12.40 15.23
C CYS A 32 -15.92 13.15 15.82
N ALA A 33 -16.21 14.18 16.61
CA ALA A 33 -15.39 14.45 17.77
C ALA A 33 -15.53 13.24 18.71
N GLN A 34 -14.67 12.24 18.53
CA GLN A 34 -14.46 11.16 19.48
C GLN A 34 -13.11 11.40 20.15
N PRO A 35 -13.00 11.10 21.45
CA PRO A 35 -12.05 11.73 22.34
C PRO A 35 -10.62 11.44 21.89
N ILE A 36 -9.78 12.46 22.04
CA ILE A 36 -8.32 12.35 22.09
C ILE A 36 -7.99 11.06 22.86
N LEU A 37 -7.37 10.10 22.18
CA LEU A 37 -6.92 8.84 22.77
C LEU A 37 -6.32 9.13 24.14
N SER A 38 -6.89 8.49 25.17
CA SER A 38 -6.45 8.67 26.55
C SER A 38 -4.95 8.42 26.62
N SER A 39 -4.25 9.21 27.42
CA SER A 39 -2.81 9.31 27.63
C SER A 39 -2.04 8.03 28.01
N ALA A 40 -2.62 6.84 27.84
CA ALA A 40 -2.18 5.57 28.43
C ALA A 40 -1.36 4.62 27.53
N GLU A 41 -1.11 4.91 26.25
CA GLU A 41 -0.27 4.08 25.36
C GLU A 41 0.99 4.81 24.86
N ARG A 42 1.62 5.64 25.71
CA ARG A 42 2.92 6.24 25.38
C ARG A 42 4.03 5.24 25.67
N LEU A 43 4.64 4.68 24.64
CA LEU A 43 5.80 3.80 24.78
C LEU A 43 7.08 4.64 24.94
N THR A 44 7.94 4.25 25.88
CA THR A 44 9.26 4.84 26.01
C THR A 44 10.11 4.47 24.81
N ILE A 45 10.63 5.47 24.10
CA ILE A 45 11.50 5.25 22.96
C ILE A 45 12.87 4.76 23.47
N ASN A 46 13.08 3.45 23.49
CA ASN A 46 14.33 2.84 23.94
C ASN A 46 15.30 2.57 22.79
N GLU A 47 14.78 2.37 21.57
CA GLU A 47 15.60 2.11 20.39
C GLU A 47 16.22 3.42 19.84
N PRO A 48 17.55 3.47 19.61
CA PRO A 48 18.24 4.69 19.15
C PRO A 48 17.71 5.20 17.80
N VAL A 49 17.33 4.27 16.92
CA VAL A 49 16.72 4.54 15.60
C VAL A 49 15.44 5.35 15.74
N LEU A 50 14.56 4.96 16.67
CA LEU A 50 13.29 5.63 16.91
C LEU A 50 13.47 7.00 17.56
N ARG A 51 14.50 7.18 18.40
CA ARG A 51 14.85 8.50 18.95
C ARG A 51 15.32 9.45 17.87
N GLU A 52 16.14 8.95 16.94
CA GLU A 52 16.59 9.76 15.81
C GLU A 52 15.43 10.15 14.90
N ILE A 53 14.49 9.23 14.63
CA ILE A 53 13.26 9.53 13.87
C ILE A 53 12.45 10.61 14.59
N ALA A 54 12.20 10.47 15.89
CA ALA A 54 11.48 11.46 16.69
C ALA A 54 12.09 12.86 16.57
N LEU A 55 13.42 12.98 16.72
CA LEU A 55 14.14 14.25 16.55
C LEU A 55 14.01 14.82 15.13
N LYS A 56 14.04 13.98 14.10
CA LYS A 56 13.87 14.41 12.71
C LYS A 56 12.44 14.88 12.43
N LEU A 57 11.43 14.26 13.03
CA LEU A 57 10.04 14.71 12.95
C LEU A 57 9.87 16.08 13.63
N GLU A 58 10.46 16.26 14.81
CA GLU A 58 10.45 17.55 15.53
C GLU A 58 11.15 18.65 14.72
N ALA A 59 12.32 18.35 14.16
CA ALA A 59 13.08 19.28 13.32
C ALA A 59 12.34 19.64 12.01
N ALA A 60 11.44 18.79 11.55
CA ALA A 60 10.58 19.05 10.40
C ALA A 60 9.33 19.88 10.73
N GLY A 61 9.17 20.31 11.99
CA GLY A 61 8.08 21.16 12.42
C GLY A 61 6.78 20.41 12.71
N LEU A 62 6.85 19.12 13.09
CA LEU A 62 5.65 18.36 13.48
C LEU A 62 5.32 18.52 14.98
N GLY A 63 6.11 19.29 15.70
CA GLY A 63 6.01 19.47 17.15
C GLY A 63 6.46 18.24 17.92
N LYS A 64 6.25 18.23 19.25
CA LYS A 64 6.73 17.18 20.15
C LYS A 64 6.18 15.81 19.74
N THR A 65 7.04 14.81 19.74
CA THR A 65 6.68 13.47 19.27
C THR A 65 6.66 12.42 20.37
N HIS A 66 5.68 11.52 20.29
CA HIS A 66 5.52 10.40 21.21
C HIS A 66 5.23 9.12 20.42
N LEU A 67 5.97 8.04 20.71
CA LEU A 67 5.72 6.74 20.10
C LEU A 67 4.48 6.11 20.73
N VAL A 68 3.52 5.72 19.88
CA VAL A 68 2.27 5.06 20.31
C VAL A 68 2.25 3.59 19.93
N GLN A 69 2.82 3.22 18.78
CA GLN A 69 2.84 1.83 18.35
C GLN A 69 4.19 1.47 17.71
N ASP A 70 4.83 0.43 18.25
CA ASP A 70 6.20 0.05 17.91
C ASP A 70 6.30 -0.93 16.73
N LYS A 71 5.32 -1.82 16.53
CA LYS A 71 5.36 -2.78 15.40
C LYS A 71 4.00 -3.42 15.15
N SER A 72 3.38 -3.18 13.99
CA SER A 72 2.46 -4.17 13.43
C SER A 72 2.50 -4.16 11.90
N LEU A 73 2.88 -5.30 11.30
CA LEU A 73 1.97 -6.20 10.56
C LEU A 73 2.78 -7.29 9.83
N GLY A 74 2.91 -8.46 10.45
CA GLY A 74 3.13 -9.74 9.77
C GLY A 74 4.56 -10.10 9.34
N PRO A 75 4.92 -11.40 9.39
CA PRO A 75 6.18 -11.88 8.83
C PRO A 75 6.22 -11.69 7.30
N GLY A 76 7.32 -11.15 6.78
CA GLY A 76 7.58 -11.06 5.33
C GLY A 76 7.47 -9.67 4.69
N LEU A 77 7.29 -8.60 5.48
CA LEU A 77 7.47 -7.23 5.00
C LEU A 77 8.93 -6.80 5.20
N HIS A 78 9.55 -6.27 4.14
CA HIS A 78 10.94 -5.77 4.19
C HIS A 78 11.06 -4.48 5.03
N ASN A 79 9.93 -3.78 5.22
CA ASN A 79 9.85 -2.52 5.94
C ASN A 79 9.24 -2.74 7.32
N GLN A 80 9.73 -1.99 8.32
CA GLN A 80 9.10 -1.89 9.63
C GLN A 80 8.22 -0.63 9.69
N HIS A 81 7.21 -0.66 10.56
CA HIS A 81 6.15 0.34 10.61
C HIS A 81 5.88 0.79 12.04
N TYR A 82 5.82 2.10 12.22
CA TYR A 82 5.66 2.76 13.53
C TYR A 82 4.57 3.82 13.45
N ARG A 83 3.88 4.05 14.57
CA ARG A 83 2.95 5.16 14.74
C ARG A 83 3.47 6.11 15.82
N PHE A 84 3.62 7.37 15.44
CA PHE A 84 3.92 8.48 16.33
C PHE A 84 2.70 9.38 16.48
N GLU A 85 2.51 9.96 17.65
CA GLU A 85 1.63 11.10 17.86
C GLU A 85 2.49 12.35 17.96
N THR A 86 2.05 13.42 17.30
CA THR A 86 2.78 14.68 17.21
C THR A 86 1.87 15.82 17.62
N SER A 87 2.41 16.83 18.29
CA SER A 87 1.58 17.92 18.83
C SER A 87 0.98 18.82 17.75
N GLU A 88 1.60 18.92 16.56
CA GLU A 88 1.12 19.81 15.48
C GLU A 88 0.46 19.03 14.34
N ALA A 89 1.00 17.88 13.93
CA ALA A 89 0.49 17.11 12.80
C ALA A 89 -0.44 15.95 13.18
N GLY A 90 -0.69 15.73 14.48
CA GLY A 90 -1.46 14.60 14.98
C GLY A 90 -0.75 13.26 14.76
N ALA A 91 -1.50 12.24 14.37
CA ALA A 91 -0.98 10.89 14.16
C ALA A 91 -0.14 10.79 12.87
N VAL A 92 1.06 10.23 12.99
CA VAL A 92 2.07 10.09 11.93
C VAL A 92 2.45 8.62 11.79
N PHE A 93 2.42 8.14 10.56
CA PHE A 93 2.89 6.81 10.18
C PHE A 93 4.32 6.88 9.65
N VAL A 94 5.20 6.04 10.19
CA VAL A 94 6.60 5.97 9.77
C VAL A 94 6.92 4.58 9.23
N LYS A 95 7.44 4.52 8.01
CA LYS A 95 8.05 3.33 7.42
C LYS A 95 9.56 3.40 7.59
N THR A 96 10.19 2.30 7.96
CA THR A 96 11.65 2.19 7.97
C THR A 96 12.11 0.99 7.16
N ASN A 97 13.31 1.09 6.58
CA ASN A 97 13.97 0.00 5.89
C ASN A 97 15.43 -0.04 6.32
N HIS A 98 15.82 -1.18 6.91
CA HIS A 98 17.15 -1.42 7.48
C HIS A 98 18.21 -1.81 6.43
N ARG A 99 17.86 -1.84 5.15
CA ARG A 99 18.83 -2.03 4.08
C ARG A 99 19.67 -0.76 3.94
N PHE A 100 20.96 -0.89 4.25
CA PHE A 100 21.91 0.22 4.28
C PHE A 100 21.88 1.04 2.98
N GLY A 101 21.65 2.35 3.10
CA GLY A 101 21.75 3.31 2.00
C GLY A 101 20.61 3.27 0.96
N PHE A 102 19.52 2.53 1.23
CA PHE A 102 18.43 2.34 0.27
C PHE A 102 17.32 3.42 0.39
N ILE A 103 17.70 4.70 0.34
CA ILE A 103 16.79 5.85 0.49
C ILE A 103 15.85 6.06 -0.72
N GLN A 104 16.25 5.60 -1.91
CA GLN A 104 15.55 5.90 -3.16
C GLN A 104 14.11 5.38 -3.18
N ILE A 105 13.84 4.28 -2.48
CA ILE A 105 12.48 3.72 -2.37
C ILE A 105 11.53 4.72 -1.70
N PHE A 106 11.99 5.37 -0.63
CA PHE A 106 11.19 6.31 0.14
C PHE A 106 11.13 7.71 -0.49
N GLN A 107 12.19 8.14 -1.18
CA GLN A 107 12.13 9.34 -2.02
C GLN A 107 11.10 9.17 -3.15
N SER A 108 11.14 8.04 -3.86
CA SER A 108 10.19 7.75 -4.94
C SER A 108 8.75 7.66 -4.41
N GLU A 109 8.58 7.03 -3.24
CA GLU A 109 7.27 6.94 -2.59
C GLU A 109 6.75 8.31 -2.16
N MET A 110 7.59 9.16 -1.55
CA MET A 110 7.22 10.53 -1.19
C MET A 110 6.82 11.37 -2.40
N GLU A 111 7.59 11.32 -3.48
CA GLU A 111 7.27 12.08 -4.70
C GLU A 111 5.99 11.57 -5.37
N SER A 112 5.79 10.26 -5.45
CA SER A 112 4.54 9.71 -6.02
C SER A 112 3.31 10.10 -5.20
N LEU A 113 3.40 10.13 -3.86
CA LEU A 113 2.32 10.64 -3.00
C LEU A 113 2.02 12.12 -3.25
N LYS A 114 3.03 12.97 -3.43
CA LYS A 114 2.84 14.39 -3.76
C LYS A 114 2.12 14.56 -5.11
N VAL A 115 2.56 13.80 -6.13
CA VAL A 115 1.94 13.84 -7.45
C VAL A 115 0.48 13.38 -7.38
N LEU A 116 0.20 12.28 -6.68
CA LEU A 116 -1.16 11.78 -6.51
C LEU A 116 -2.05 12.79 -5.76
N ALA A 117 -1.53 13.40 -4.69
CA ALA A 117 -2.25 14.43 -3.94
C ALA A 117 -2.61 15.64 -4.82
N ALA A 118 -1.71 16.03 -5.73
CA ALA A 118 -1.93 17.15 -6.64
C ALA A 118 -3.02 16.89 -7.69
N THR A 119 -3.42 15.63 -7.93
CA THR A 119 -4.50 15.31 -8.88
C THR A 119 -5.89 15.64 -8.33
N ASP A 120 -6.04 15.77 -7.01
CA ASP A 120 -7.32 15.93 -6.31
C ASP A 120 -8.37 14.85 -6.67
N THR A 121 -7.91 13.65 -7.08
CA THR A 121 -8.79 12.54 -7.47
C THR A 121 -8.91 11.46 -6.41
N LEU A 122 -7.85 11.21 -5.66
CA LEU A 122 -7.75 10.12 -4.68
C LEU A 122 -7.24 10.65 -3.36
N ARG A 123 -7.87 10.22 -2.25
CA ARG A 123 -7.34 10.45 -0.91
C ARG A 123 -6.06 9.64 -0.75
N VAL A 124 -4.94 10.33 -0.57
CA VAL A 124 -3.61 9.75 -0.28
C VAL A 124 -3.05 10.33 1.01
N PRO A 125 -2.17 9.60 1.73
CA PRO A 125 -1.54 10.14 2.94
C PRO A 125 -0.61 11.30 2.57
N ARG A 126 -0.69 12.40 3.32
CA ARG A 126 0.22 13.53 3.16
C ARG A 126 1.64 13.11 3.57
N PRO A 127 2.64 13.16 2.68
CA PRO A 127 4.01 12.88 3.07
C PRO A 127 4.60 14.09 3.82
N TYR A 128 5.34 13.84 4.90
CA TYR A 128 6.01 14.87 5.69
C TYR A 128 7.49 14.95 5.34
N ILE A 129 8.24 13.88 5.63
CA ILE A 129 9.70 13.83 5.43
C ILE A 129 10.19 12.43 5.09
N THR A 130 11.33 12.35 4.43
CA THR A 130 12.11 11.13 4.22
C THR A 130 13.59 11.40 4.47
N GLY A 131 14.36 10.38 4.83
CA GLY A 131 15.79 10.55 5.04
C GLY A 131 16.52 9.27 5.41
N LEU A 132 17.83 9.43 5.60
CA LEU A 132 18.71 8.43 6.22
C LEU A 132 18.88 8.73 7.70
N LEU A 133 19.05 7.66 8.47
CA LEU A 133 19.46 7.64 9.87
C LEU A 133 20.96 7.33 9.96
N LYS A 134 21.55 7.53 11.14
CA LYS A 134 23.01 7.38 11.34
C LYS A 134 23.52 5.96 11.10
N ASP A 135 22.69 4.96 11.34
CA ASP A 135 22.99 3.53 11.11
C ASP A 135 22.82 3.11 9.63
N GLY A 136 22.43 4.04 8.75
CA GLY A 136 22.16 3.78 7.35
C GLY A 136 20.76 3.25 7.06
N CYS A 137 19.90 3.12 8.08
CA CYS A 137 18.48 2.86 7.93
C CYS A 137 17.82 4.06 7.23
N SER A 138 16.88 3.78 6.33
CA SER A 138 16.10 4.82 5.66
C SER A 138 14.69 4.85 6.22
N PHE A 139 14.04 6.02 6.15
CA PHE A 139 12.67 6.17 6.63
C PHE A 139 11.81 7.10 5.77
N LEU A 140 10.50 6.95 5.92
CA LEU A 140 9.47 7.83 5.36
C LEU A 140 8.40 8.08 6.41
N ALA A 141 8.13 9.33 6.71
CA ALA A 141 7.06 9.77 7.60
C ALA A 141 5.93 10.44 6.82
N MET A 142 4.69 10.05 7.11
CA MET A 142 3.49 10.52 6.43
C MET A 142 2.29 10.56 7.39
N GLU A 143 1.18 11.15 6.95
CA GLU A 143 -0.09 11.12 7.67
C GLU A 143 -0.50 9.69 8.02
N TYR A 144 -0.87 9.46 9.30
CA TYR A 144 -1.51 8.21 9.68
C TYR A 144 -2.94 8.21 9.19
N MET A 145 -3.26 7.26 8.31
CA MET A 145 -4.63 7.02 7.87
C MET A 145 -5.23 5.93 8.74
N GLU A 146 -6.33 6.22 9.40
CA GLU A 146 -7.06 5.19 10.14
C GLU A 146 -7.48 4.08 9.18
N PRO A 147 -7.11 2.82 9.49
CA PRO A 147 -7.59 1.70 8.70
C PRO A 147 -9.10 1.60 8.87
N VAL A 148 -9.83 1.67 7.76
CA VAL A 148 -11.26 1.36 7.77
C VAL A 148 -11.44 -0.11 8.19
N PRO A 149 -12.35 -0.42 9.14
CA PRO A 149 -12.53 -1.76 9.72
C PRO A 149 -12.94 -2.82 8.69
N PHE A 150 -13.35 -2.37 7.50
CA PHE A 150 -13.47 -3.19 6.32
C PHE A 150 -12.32 -2.82 5.39
N GLY A 151 -11.24 -3.61 5.40
CA GLY A 151 -10.36 -3.66 4.23
C GLY A 151 -11.26 -3.79 3.00
N PRO A 152 -11.05 -2.99 1.94
CA PRO A 152 -12.16 -2.57 1.11
C PRO A 152 -12.78 -3.80 0.46
N SER A 153 -13.95 -4.20 0.98
CA SER A 153 -14.59 -5.40 0.49
C SER A 153 -14.95 -5.12 -0.96
N ILE A 154 -14.79 -6.11 -1.82
CA ILE A 154 -15.17 -5.98 -3.23
C ILE A 154 -16.63 -5.50 -3.37
N LYS A 155 -17.48 -5.83 -2.38
CA LYS A 155 -18.85 -5.33 -2.24
C LYS A 155 -18.92 -3.82 -1.98
N ALA A 156 -18.09 -3.27 -1.10
CA ALA A 156 -18.02 -1.83 -0.82
C ALA A 156 -17.49 -1.04 -2.03
N TYR A 157 -16.57 -1.61 -2.81
CA TYR A 157 -16.21 -1.04 -4.09
C TYR A 157 -17.37 -1.08 -5.08
N HIS A 158 -18.03 -2.24 -5.21
CA HIS A 158 -19.14 -2.41 -6.15
C HIS A 158 -20.42 -1.64 -5.78
N SER A 159 -20.55 -1.17 -4.54
CA SER A 159 -21.62 -0.22 -4.17
C SER A 159 -21.38 1.20 -4.70
N LEU A 160 -20.12 1.57 -4.99
CA LEU A 160 -19.76 2.88 -5.56
C LEU A 160 -19.52 2.80 -7.07
N ILE A 161 -18.88 1.72 -7.53
CA ILE A 161 -18.51 1.49 -8.93
C ILE A 161 -19.01 0.10 -9.33
N PRO A 162 -20.16 0.01 -10.04
CA PRO A 162 -20.73 -1.27 -10.45
C PRO A 162 -19.71 -2.18 -11.17
N ALA A 163 -19.80 -3.49 -10.93
CA ALA A 163 -18.97 -4.46 -11.63
C ALA A 163 -19.25 -4.42 -13.13
N ALA A 164 -18.21 -4.30 -13.94
CA ALA A 164 -18.34 -4.37 -15.40
C ALA A 164 -18.66 -5.80 -15.85
N ASP A 165 -19.36 -5.96 -16.98
CA ASP A 165 -19.69 -7.26 -17.56
C ASP A 165 -18.44 -8.15 -17.67
N GLY A 166 -18.56 -9.42 -17.29
CA GLY A 166 -17.45 -10.38 -17.32
C GLY A 166 -16.40 -10.18 -16.20
N PHE A 167 -16.74 -9.47 -15.12
CA PHE A 167 -15.83 -9.19 -14.02
C PHE A 167 -15.28 -10.46 -13.37
N GLU A 168 -16.14 -11.43 -13.06
CA GLU A 168 -15.76 -12.66 -12.36
C GLU A 168 -14.77 -13.50 -13.18
N GLU A 169 -14.98 -13.59 -14.49
CA GLU A 169 -14.08 -14.30 -15.41
C GLU A 169 -12.71 -13.60 -15.50
N ARG A 170 -12.70 -12.26 -15.57
CA ARG A 170 -11.43 -11.50 -15.58
C ARG A 170 -10.68 -11.60 -14.25
N GLN A 171 -11.39 -11.64 -13.11
CA GLN A 171 -10.78 -11.80 -11.80
C GLN A 171 -9.94 -13.07 -11.71
N GLU A 172 -10.39 -14.17 -12.34
CA GLU A 172 -9.64 -15.42 -12.37
C GLU A 172 -8.39 -15.34 -13.24
N VAL A 173 -8.47 -14.69 -14.41
CA VAL A 173 -7.29 -14.46 -15.25
C VAL A 173 -6.28 -13.55 -14.54
N TYR A 174 -6.73 -12.50 -13.84
CA TYR A 174 -5.85 -11.63 -13.05
C TYR A 174 -5.20 -12.37 -11.88
N ARG A 175 -5.96 -13.24 -11.21
CA ARG A 175 -5.44 -14.10 -10.15
C ARG A 175 -4.41 -15.10 -10.68
N LEU A 176 -4.66 -15.66 -11.87
CA LEU A 176 -3.72 -16.55 -12.55
C LEU A 176 -2.42 -15.81 -12.88
N TYR A 177 -2.52 -14.62 -13.48
CA TYR A 177 -1.35 -13.76 -13.73
C TYR A 177 -0.58 -13.48 -12.45
N HIS A 178 -1.26 -13.13 -11.34
CA HIS A 178 -0.62 -12.89 -10.05
C HIS A 178 0.16 -14.12 -9.56
N TYR A 179 -0.39 -15.33 -9.67
CA TYR A 179 0.31 -16.56 -9.28
C TYR A 179 1.53 -16.83 -10.15
N ILE A 180 1.39 -16.71 -11.47
CA ILE A 180 2.49 -16.90 -12.42
C ILE A 180 3.59 -15.87 -12.19
N HIS A 181 3.23 -14.60 -12.01
CA HIS A 181 4.17 -13.51 -11.76
C HIS A 181 4.93 -13.71 -10.45
N HIS A 182 4.25 -14.13 -9.37
CA HIS A 182 4.92 -14.50 -8.13
C HIS A 182 5.88 -15.68 -8.32
N MET A 183 5.47 -16.71 -9.06
CA MET A 183 6.35 -17.83 -9.39
C MET A 183 7.53 -17.44 -10.27
N ASN A 184 7.40 -16.41 -11.12
CA ASN A 184 8.49 -15.96 -11.99
C ASN A 184 9.50 -15.10 -11.22
N ASN A 185 9.02 -14.12 -10.46
CA ASN A 185 9.88 -13.16 -9.76
C ASN A 185 10.52 -13.70 -8.48
N PHE A 186 9.82 -14.61 -7.80
CA PHE A 186 10.26 -15.19 -6.53
C PHE A 186 10.50 -16.70 -6.68
N GLY A 187 10.77 -17.16 -7.90
CA GLY A 187 10.63 -18.55 -8.31
C GLY A 187 11.38 -19.59 -7.51
N ALA A 188 11.19 -20.84 -7.93
CA ALA A 188 11.77 -22.04 -7.35
C ALA A 188 13.30 -21.95 -7.24
N GLY A 189 13.79 -21.44 -6.11
CA GLY A 189 15.03 -21.89 -5.52
C GLY A 189 14.87 -23.28 -4.89
N TRP A 190 14.21 -24.24 -5.54
CA TRP A 190 14.11 -25.64 -5.08
C TRP A 190 14.11 -26.60 -6.26
N GLY A 191 15.23 -26.57 -6.99
CA GLY A 191 15.61 -27.58 -7.99
C GLY A 191 16.99 -28.18 -7.76
N THR A 192 17.68 -27.78 -6.68
CA THR A 192 18.94 -28.39 -6.25
C THR A 192 18.94 -28.50 -4.72
N ALA A 193 18.66 -29.73 -4.26
CA ALA A 193 18.90 -30.25 -2.91
C ALA A 193 18.37 -29.43 -1.70
N GLY A 194 17.20 -29.83 -1.18
CA GLY A 194 16.96 -29.90 0.28
C GLY A 194 16.13 -28.80 0.96
N SER A 195 14.80 -28.83 0.79
CA SER A 195 13.78 -28.26 1.72
C SER A 195 13.35 -26.77 1.62
N VAL A 196 12.41 -26.44 0.72
CA VAL A 196 11.22 -25.63 1.11
C VAL A 196 10.00 -26.27 0.48
N LYS A 197 9.11 -26.76 1.36
CA LYS A 197 7.69 -27.00 1.03
C LYS A 197 7.10 -25.65 0.62
N ASP A 198 6.45 -25.54 -0.53
CA ASP A 198 5.70 -24.34 -0.95
C ASP A 198 4.83 -23.84 0.23
N PRO A 199 5.26 -22.82 1.00
CA PRO A 199 4.58 -22.47 2.25
C PRO A 199 3.25 -21.77 1.95
N LYS A 200 3.13 -21.26 0.73
CA LYS A 200 1.98 -20.52 0.27
C LYS A 200 1.11 -21.33 -0.67
N GLY A 201 1.55 -22.39 -1.35
CA GLY A 201 0.74 -23.21 -2.26
C GLY A 201 0.42 -22.54 -3.60
N TYR A 202 1.32 -21.69 -4.12
CA TYR A 202 1.07 -20.94 -5.34
C TYR A 202 1.04 -21.82 -6.58
N TYR A 203 1.86 -22.88 -6.62
CA TYR A 203 1.90 -23.81 -7.75
C TYR A 203 0.60 -24.59 -7.89
N GLU A 204 0.13 -25.21 -6.80
CA GLU A 204 -1.12 -25.96 -6.79
C GLU A 204 -2.32 -25.07 -7.12
N ARG A 205 -2.38 -23.86 -6.56
CA ARG A 205 -3.44 -22.90 -6.89
C ARG A 205 -3.41 -22.45 -8.34
N CYS A 206 -2.23 -22.24 -8.90
CA CYS A 206 -2.06 -21.90 -10.32
C CYS A 206 -2.60 -23.03 -11.21
N LEU A 207 -2.20 -24.28 -10.94
CA LEU A 207 -2.68 -25.45 -11.69
C LEU A 207 -4.19 -25.66 -11.58
N GLN A 208 -4.75 -25.51 -10.37
CA GLN A 208 -6.20 -25.63 -10.16
C GLN A 208 -6.95 -24.55 -10.96
N LEU A 209 -6.46 -23.32 -10.93
CA LEU A 209 -7.10 -22.19 -11.61
C LEU A 209 -7.03 -22.36 -13.14
N ILE A 210 -5.87 -22.77 -13.69
CA ILE A 210 -5.73 -23.10 -15.12
C ILE A 210 -6.76 -24.16 -15.53
N LYS A 211 -6.85 -25.28 -14.78
CA LYS A 211 -7.83 -26.33 -15.08
C LYS A 211 -9.27 -25.81 -15.02
N SER A 212 -9.59 -24.98 -14.05
CA SER A 212 -10.94 -24.43 -13.88
C SER A 212 -11.34 -23.44 -14.98
N ILE A 213 -10.38 -22.68 -15.52
CA ILE A 213 -10.59 -21.74 -16.63
C ILE A 213 -10.71 -22.51 -17.94
N SER A 214 -9.82 -23.48 -18.19
CA SER A 214 -9.82 -24.27 -19.43
C SER A 214 -10.99 -25.26 -19.56
N ALA A 215 -11.72 -25.52 -18.48
CA ALA A 215 -12.86 -26.44 -18.46
C ALA A 215 -14.21 -25.75 -18.74
N ARG A 216 -14.22 -24.44 -18.98
CA ARG A 216 -15.41 -23.65 -19.36
C ARG A 216 -15.44 -23.46 -20.86
#